data_AF-A0A6P4IRS8-F1
#
_entry.id   AF-A0A6P4IRS8-F1
#
_cell.length_a   1.000
_cell.length_b   1.000
_cell.length_c   1.000
_cell.angle_alpha   90.00
_cell.angle_beta   90.00
_cell.angle_gamma   90.00
#
_symmetry.space_group_name_H-M   'P 1'
#
loop_
_entity.id
_entity.type
_entity.pdbx_description
1 polymer ?
#
loop_
_entity_poly.entity_id
_entity_poly.type
_entity_poly.pdbx_seq_one_letter_code
_entity_poly.pdbx_strand_id
1 'polypeptide(L)'
;MTDPEIVFMDQLLHHRAVSSQIENTLFNYDRRSSWFPRSQWEQYSRISEIYADCFDKYGAEIFGLYAKRNRLHEKYIQRTMADIQKENRQVEISMDHLAAYKFPRTTNGVYGSIRPSKLFLCMEEPN
;
A
#
# COMPACT_ATOMS: atom_id res chain seq x y z
N MET A 1 -11.86 -2.67 55.49
CA MET A 1 -13.17 -3.09 54.95
C MET A 1 -13.43 -2.22 53.74
N THR A 2 -13.42 -2.81 52.55
CA THR A 2 -13.85 -2.12 51.33
C THR A 2 -15.37 -1.99 51.38
N ASP A 3 -15.87 -0.78 51.21
CA ASP A 3 -17.31 -0.52 51.14
C ASP A 3 -17.96 -1.37 50.04
N PRO A 4 -19.22 -1.81 50.22
CA PRO A 4 -19.90 -2.60 49.20
C PRO A 4 -20.05 -1.75 47.92
N GLU A 5 -19.48 -2.23 46.82
CA GLU A 5 -19.60 -1.62 45.51
C GLU A 5 -21.08 -1.69 45.07
N ILE A 6 -21.75 -0.54 45.05
CA ILE A 6 -23.16 -0.44 44.65
C ILE A 6 -23.21 -0.51 43.13
N VAL A 7 -23.50 -1.69 42.60
CA VAL A 7 -23.71 -1.90 41.17
C VAL A 7 -25.16 -1.57 40.82
N PHE A 8 -25.36 -0.59 39.94
CA PHE A 8 -26.68 -0.24 39.45
C PHE A 8 -27.16 -1.21 38.36
N MET A 9 -28.46 -1.44 38.27
CA MET A 9 -29.05 -2.34 37.27
C MET A 9 -28.65 -1.98 35.83
N ASP A 10 -28.55 -0.68 35.51
CA ASP A 10 -28.13 -0.21 34.20
C ASP A 10 -26.69 -0.61 33.87
N GLN A 11 -25.79 -0.62 34.87
CA GLN A 11 -24.42 -1.07 34.69
C GLN A 11 -24.38 -2.58 34.40
N LEU A 12 -25.20 -3.38 35.09
CA LEU A 12 -25.31 -4.82 34.81
C LEU A 12 -25.85 -5.09 33.41
N LEU A 13 -26.87 -4.36 32.97
CA LEU A 13 -27.44 -4.49 31.63
C LEU A 13 -26.43 -4.10 30.55
N HIS A 14 -25.68 -3.01 30.77
CA HIS A 14 -24.62 -2.58 29.87
C HIS A 14 -23.52 -3.64 29.77
N HIS A 15 -23.03 -4.16 30.90
CA HIS A 15 -22.02 -5.22 30.92
C HIS A 15 -22.50 -6.46 30.18
N ARG A 16 -23.76 -6.88 30.38
CA ARG A 16 -24.32 -8.03 29.67
C ARG A 16 -24.41 -7.80 28.15
N ALA A 17 -24.82 -6.60 27.73
CA ALA A 17 -24.90 -6.26 26.31
C ALA A 17 -23.52 -6.27 25.65
N VAL A 18 -22.51 -5.67 26.31
CA VAL A 18 -21.13 -5.66 25.84
C VAL A 18 -20.56 -7.07 25.76
N SER A 19 -20.73 -7.90 26.80
CA SER A 19 -20.25 -9.30 26.78
C SER A 19 -20.89 -10.09 25.64
N SER A 20 -22.21 -9.98 25.45
CA SER A 20 -22.92 -10.62 24.33
C SER A 20 -22.40 -10.14 22.97
N GLN A 21 -22.11 -8.85 22.83
CA GLN A 21 -21.54 -8.32 21.59
C GLN A 21 -20.14 -8.86 21.34
N ILE A 22 -19.29 -8.97 22.37
CA ILE A 22 -17.96 -9.57 22.27
C ILE A 22 -18.06 -11.02 21.80
N GLU A 23 -18.88 -11.83 22.46
CA GLU A 23 -19.09 -13.24 22.08
C GLU A 23 -19.55 -13.37 20.63
N ASN A 24 -20.51 -12.55 20.20
CA ASN A 24 -20.99 -12.54 18.82
C ASN A 24 -19.89 -12.13 17.82
N THR A 25 -19.06 -11.15 18.17
CA THR A 25 -17.93 -10.75 17.30
C THR A 25 -16.88 -11.85 17.20
N LEU A 26 -16.54 -12.51 18.30
CA LEU A 26 -15.60 -13.63 18.32
C LEU A 26 -16.13 -14.82 17.52
N PHE A 27 -17.40 -15.18 17.69
CA PHE A 27 -18.03 -16.24 16.91
C PHE A 27 -18.04 -15.94 15.41
N ASN A 28 -18.39 -14.71 15.03
CA ASN A 28 -18.40 -14.31 13.63
C ASN A 28 -17.00 -14.28 13.02
N TYR A 29 -16.01 -13.80 13.78
CA TYR A 29 -14.60 -13.83 13.38
C TYR A 29 -14.14 -15.27 13.17
N ASP A 30 -14.40 -16.16 14.13
CA ASP A 30 -13.96 -17.55 14.04
C ASP A 30 -14.60 -18.27 12.85
N ARG A 31 -15.89 -18.05 12.62
CA ARG A 31 -16.63 -18.66 11.51
C ARG A 31 -16.23 -18.14 10.13
N ARG A 32 -15.89 -16.86 10.00
CA ARG A 32 -15.74 -16.20 8.68
C ARG A 32 -14.31 -15.78 8.34
N SER A 33 -13.48 -15.54 9.34
CA SER A 33 -12.21 -14.82 9.20
C SER A 33 -11.04 -15.47 9.91
N SER A 34 -11.24 -16.55 10.69
CA SER A 34 -10.16 -17.29 11.38
C SER A 34 -9.07 -17.80 10.44
N TRP A 35 -9.42 -18.11 9.19
CA TRP A 35 -8.48 -18.58 8.18
C TRP A 35 -7.53 -17.47 7.69
N PHE A 36 -7.95 -16.22 7.75
CA PHE A 36 -7.26 -15.10 7.10
C PHE A 36 -5.83 -14.90 7.60
N PRO A 37 -5.53 -14.86 8.92
CA PRO A 37 -4.16 -14.66 9.38
C PRO A 37 -3.20 -15.76 8.93
N ARG A 38 -3.66 -17.03 8.94
CA ARG A 38 -2.84 -18.17 8.50
C ARG A 38 -2.56 -18.10 7.01
N SER A 39 -3.59 -17.85 6.19
CA SER A 39 -3.43 -17.70 4.75
C SER A 39 -2.59 -16.47 4.40
N GLN A 40 -2.77 -15.36 5.11
CA GLN A 40 -1.97 -14.16 4.93
C GLN A 40 -0.48 -14.44 5.21
N TRP A 41 -0.17 -15.13 6.30
CA TRP A 41 1.19 -15.53 6.63
C TRP A 41 1.82 -16.43 5.56
N GLU A 42 1.09 -17.46 5.11
CA GLU A 42 1.55 -18.39 4.07
C GLU A 42 1.81 -17.70 2.73
N GLN A 43 0.96 -16.74 2.35
CA GLN A 43 1.17 -15.95 1.13
C GLN A 43 2.38 -15.03 1.28
N TYR A 44 2.54 -14.36 2.44
CA TYR A 44 3.69 -13.50 2.68
C TYR A 44 5.01 -14.25 2.74
N SER A 45 5.05 -15.47 3.29
CA SER A 45 6.27 -16.28 3.33
C SER A 45 6.75 -16.67 1.93
N ARG A 46 5.83 -16.79 0.96
CA ARG A 46 6.13 -17.17 -0.42
C ARG A 46 6.55 -16.01 -1.31
N ILE A 47 6.48 -14.76 -0.84
CA ILE A 47 6.82 -13.59 -1.66
C ILE A 47 8.26 -13.65 -2.16
N SER A 48 9.20 -14.12 -1.34
CA SER A 48 10.60 -14.25 -1.76
C SER A 48 10.80 -15.29 -2.86
N GLU A 49 10.05 -16.40 -2.82
CA GLU A 49 10.08 -17.45 -3.84
C GLU A 49 9.48 -16.93 -5.15
N ILE A 50 8.30 -16.31 -5.07
CA ILE A 50 7.63 -15.70 -6.23
C ILE A 50 8.52 -14.63 -6.87
N TYR A 51 9.21 -13.84 -6.03
CA TYR A 51 10.17 -12.85 -6.50
C TYR A 51 11.33 -13.49 -7.28
N ALA A 52 11.96 -14.54 -6.74
CA ALA A 52 13.05 -15.25 -7.40
C ALA A 52 12.58 -15.85 -8.74
N ASP A 53 11.41 -16.52 -8.75
CA ASP A 53 10.80 -17.07 -9.96
C ASP A 53 10.54 -16.00 -11.04
N CYS A 54 10.04 -14.83 -10.64
CA CYS A 54 9.81 -13.72 -11.56
C CYS A 54 11.12 -13.15 -12.10
N PHE A 55 12.14 -13.04 -11.25
CA PHE A 55 13.47 -12.58 -11.65
C PHE A 55 14.09 -13.54 -12.69
N ASP A 56 14.02 -14.85 -12.45
CA ASP A 56 14.57 -15.86 -13.35
C ASP A 56 13.83 -15.91 -14.69
N LYS A 57 12.51 -15.72 -14.70
CA LYS A 57 11.69 -15.80 -15.93
C LYS A 57 11.74 -14.55 -16.79
N TYR A 58 11.75 -13.37 -16.19
CA TYR A 58 11.58 -12.10 -16.92
C TYR A 58 12.80 -11.19 -16.86
N GLY A 59 13.79 -11.52 -16.02
CA GLY A 59 14.97 -10.71 -15.82
C GLY A 59 14.74 -9.49 -14.91
N ALA A 60 15.84 -8.94 -14.41
CA ALA A 60 15.86 -7.83 -13.45
C ALA A 60 15.14 -6.57 -13.94
N GLU A 61 15.26 -6.23 -15.23
CA GLU A 61 14.73 -4.97 -15.76
C GLU A 61 13.21 -4.93 -15.82
N ILE A 62 12.57 -6.01 -16.31
CA ILE A 62 11.11 -6.11 -16.40
C ILE A 62 10.49 -6.16 -15.00
N PHE A 63 11.13 -6.89 -14.09
CA PHE A 63 10.70 -6.93 -12.70
C PHE A 63 10.86 -5.55 -12.01
N GLY A 64 11.98 -4.86 -12.24
CA GLY A 64 12.22 -3.52 -11.70
C GLY A 64 11.15 -2.50 -12.15
N LEU A 65 10.70 -2.58 -13.41
CA LEU A 65 9.59 -1.77 -13.93
C LEU A 65 8.27 -2.09 -13.21
N TYR A 66 7.96 -3.38 -13.02
CA TYR A 66 6.77 -3.82 -12.30
C TYR A 66 6.80 -3.37 -10.82
N ALA A 67 7.94 -3.54 -10.15
CA ALA A 67 8.12 -3.15 -8.75
C ALA A 67 7.97 -1.63 -8.54
N LYS A 68 8.57 -0.83 -9.44
CA LYS A 68 8.42 0.63 -9.44
C LYS A 68 6.98 1.06 -9.70
N ARG A 69 6.27 0.39 -10.61
CA ARG A 69 4.86 0.67 -10.92
C ARG A 69 3.92 0.38 -9.75
N ASN A 70 4.20 -0.68 -8.98
CA ASN A 70 3.36 -1.11 -7.86
C ASN A 70 3.82 -0.61 -6.47
N ARG A 71 4.85 0.26 -6.41
CA ARG A 71 5.37 0.85 -5.15
C ARG A 71 5.71 -0.22 -4.09
N LEU A 72 6.29 -1.33 -4.51
CA LEU A 72 6.76 -2.36 -3.57
C LEU A 72 7.78 -1.76 -2.58
N HIS A 73 7.66 -2.11 -1.31
CA HIS A 73 8.55 -1.62 -0.25
C HIS A 73 9.99 -2.05 -0.54
N GLU A 74 10.96 -1.13 -0.36
CA GLU A 74 12.37 -1.35 -0.70
C GLU A 74 13.00 -2.63 -0.14
N LYS A 75 12.51 -3.14 0.99
CA LYS A 75 13.00 -4.37 1.62
C LYS A 75 12.77 -5.64 0.76
N TYR A 76 11.87 -5.56 -0.22
CA TYR A 76 11.58 -6.64 -1.17
C TYR A 76 12.26 -6.40 -2.53
N ILE A 77 13.04 -5.32 -2.66
CA ILE A 77 13.77 -4.99 -3.88
C ILE A 77 15.24 -5.32 -3.62
N GLN A 78 15.75 -6.40 -4.20
CA GLN A 78 17.20 -6.57 -4.29
C GLN A 78 17.71 -5.61 -5.36
N ARG A 79 18.26 -4.47 -4.93
CA ARG A 79 18.91 -3.51 -5.84
C ARG A 79 20.33 -3.98 -6.13
N THR A 80 20.67 -4.14 -7.40
CA THR A 80 22.07 -4.30 -7.82
C THR A 80 22.76 -2.94 -7.74
N MET A 81 24.09 -2.88 -7.56
CA MET A 81 24.83 -1.61 -7.55
C MET A 81 24.59 -0.76 -8.82
N ALA A 82 24.37 -1.40 -9.96
CA ALA A 82 24.00 -0.75 -11.21
C ALA A 82 22.61 -0.07 -11.16
N ASP A 83 21.64 -0.67 -10.45
CA ASP A 83 20.29 -0.12 -10.31
C ASP A 83 20.28 1.13 -9.43
N ILE A 84 21.09 1.14 -8.37
CA ILE A 84 21.28 2.31 -7.50
C ILE A 84 21.88 3.48 -8.29
N GLN A 85 22.90 3.22 -9.11
CA GLN A 85 23.51 4.25 -9.96
C GLN A 85 22.54 4.81 -11.02
N LYS A 86 21.70 3.96 -11.61
CA LYS A 86 20.69 4.38 -12.62
C LYS A 86 19.59 5.23 -11.97
N GLU A 87 19.18 4.90 -10.75
CA GLU A 87 18.19 5.67 -9.98
C GLU A 87 18.75 7.03 -9.54
N ASN A 88 19.99 7.08 -9.05
CA ASN A 88 20.65 8.34 -8.69
C ASN A 88 20.77 9.29 -9.90
N ARG A 89 21.09 8.77 -11.09
CA ARG A 89 21.08 9.56 -12.33
C ARG A 89 19.71 10.13 -12.70
N GLN A 90 18.62 9.43 -12.37
CA GLN A 90 17.25 9.90 -12.63
C GLN A 90 16.83 10.99 -11.64
N VAL A 91 17.27 10.90 -10.37
CA VAL A 91 17.03 11.93 -9.35
C VAL A 91 17.83 13.21 -9.64
N GLU A 92 18.99 13.09 -10.27
CA GLU A 92 19.82 14.23 -10.70
C GLU A 92 19.34 14.94 -11.97
N ILE A 93 18.25 14.48 -12.61
CA ILE A 93 17.71 15.17 -13.78
C ILE A 93 17.07 16.49 -13.32
N SER A 94 17.74 17.60 -13.63
CA SER A 94 17.27 18.94 -13.28
C SER A 94 15.87 19.22 -13.85
N MET A 95 14.96 19.60 -12.95
CA MET A 95 13.61 20.06 -13.28
C MET A 95 13.56 21.58 -13.52
N ASP A 96 14.70 22.24 -13.79
CA ASP A 96 14.78 23.70 -13.98
C ASP A 96 13.86 24.21 -15.10
N HIS A 97 13.57 23.38 -16.10
CA HIS A 97 12.62 23.68 -17.17
C HIS A 97 11.16 23.86 -16.68
N LEU A 98 10.83 23.42 -15.46
CA LEU A 98 9.54 23.65 -14.79
C LEU A 98 9.56 24.84 -13.81
N ALA A 99 10.70 25.49 -13.58
CA ALA A 99 10.81 26.56 -12.60
C ALA A 99 9.91 27.78 -12.92
N ALA A 100 9.62 28.02 -14.21
CA ALA A 100 8.70 29.07 -14.66
C ALA A 100 7.22 28.62 -14.70
N TYR A 101 6.93 27.34 -14.42
CA TYR A 101 5.59 26.77 -14.55
C TYR A 101 4.74 27.10 -13.30
N LYS A 102 3.95 28.17 -13.40
CA LYS A 102 3.06 28.63 -12.32
C LYS A 102 1.69 27.97 -12.40
N PHE A 103 1.39 27.08 -11.46
CA PHE A 103 0.07 26.46 -11.36
C PHE A 103 -1.00 27.53 -11.00
N PRO A 104 -2.18 27.55 -11.65
CA PRO A 104 -3.27 28.42 -11.25
C PRO A 104 -3.80 28.00 -9.86
N ARG A 105 -4.21 28.96 -9.03
CA ARG A 105 -4.82 28.67 -7.72
C ARG A 105 -6.11 27.88 -7.95
N THR A 106 -6.15 26.65 -7.45
CA THR A 106 -7.25 25.71 -7.64
C THR A 106 -8.45 26.14 -6.80
N THR A 107 -9.50 26.66 -7.43
CA THR A 107 -10.87 26.39 -6.99
C THR A 107 -11.30 25.10 -7.69
N ASN A 108 -12.09 24.26 -7.04
CA ASN A 108 -12.33 22.83 -7.35
C ASN A 108 -12.86 22.48 -8.78
N GLY A 109 -12.95 23.45 -9.70
CA GLY A 109 -13.40 23.27 -11.10
C GLY A 109 -12.28 23.21 -12.16
N VAL A 110 -10.99 23.28 -11.79
CA VAL A 110 -9.86 23.37 -12.77
C VAL A 110 -9.01 22.10 -12.80
N TYR A 111 -9.52 20.97 -12.29
CA TYR A 111 -8.82 19.70 -12.42
C TYR A 111 -8.84 19.26 -13.90
N GLY A 112 -7.68 19.23 -14.56
CA GLY A 112 -7.54 18.79 -15.95
C GLY A 112 -7.40 19.87 -17.02
N SER A 113 -7.28 21.17 -16.67
CA SER A 113 -7.06 22.24 -17.66
C SER A 113 -5.62 22.31 -18.20
N ILE A 114 -4.70 21.58 -17.56
CA ILE A 114 -3.30 21.50 -17.97
C ILE A 114 -3.18 20.37 -18.98
N ARG A 115 -2.79 20.70 -20.22
CA ARG A 115 -2.45 19.69 -21.20
C ARG A 115 -1.26 18.86 -20.68
N PRO A 116 -1.32 17.52 -20.74
CA PRO A 116 -0.21 16.68 -20.32
C PRO A 116 1.05 17.08 -21.09
N SER A 117 2.14 17.30 -20.37
CA SER A 117 3.44 17.58 -20.99
C SER A 117 3.97 16.35 -21.71
N LYS A 118 4.95 16.53 -22.61
CA LYS A 118 5.63 15.42 -23.31
C LYS A 118 6.23 14.36 -22.37
N LEU A 119 6.43 14.68 -21.09
CA LEU A 119 6.87 13.73 -20.06
C LEU A 119 5.82 12.64 -19.74
N PHE A 120 4.54 12.90 -20.02
CA PHE A 120 3.42 12.00 -19.74
C PHE A 120 2.77 11.41 -21.00
N LEU A 121 3.35 11.65 -22.18
CA LEU A 121 2.89 11.05 -23.42
C LEU A 121 3.32 9.57 -23.41
N CYS A 122 2.40 8.66 -23.05
CA CYS A 122 2.60 7.25 -23.34
C CYS A 122 2.70 7.10 -24.87
N MET A 123 3.83 6.57 -25.33
CA MET A 123 4.14 6.34 -26.73
C MET A 123 3.02 5.51 -27.37
N GLU A 124 2.27 6.06 -28.32
CA GLU A 124 1.60 5.26 -29.34
C GLU A 124 2.69 4.83 -30.33
N GLU A 125 2.85 3.52 -30.53
CA GLU A 125 3.81 3.02 -31.51
C GLU A 125 3.36 3.37 -32.94
N PRO A 126 4.26 3.83 -33.81
CA PRO A 126 3.95 3.99 -35.22
C PRO A 126 3.95 2.62 -35.93
N ASN A 127 2.86 2.36 -36.67
CA ASN A 127 2.78 1.28 -37.67
C ASN A 127 3.78 1.46 -38.81
#